data_AF-A0A9K3GQ65-F1
#
_entry.id   AF-A0A9K3GQ65-F1
#
_cell.length_a   1.000
_cell.length_b   1.000
_cell.length_c   1.000
_cell.angle_alpha   90.00
_cell.angle_beta   90.00
_cell.angle_gamma   90.00
#
_symmetry.space_group_name_H-M   'P 1'
#
loop_
_entity.id
_entity.type
_entity.pdbx_description
1 polymer ?
#
loop_
_entity_poly.entity_id
_entity_poly.type
_entity_poly.pdbx_seq_one_letter_code
_entity_poly.pdbx_strand_id
1 'polypeptide(L)'
;MVQVVRHTAATSCILPLMACHGRMITTVEGLEDTAGPVYDRVRALHASQCGYCTPGIVVSLVAYLLENPNPTCHDIEHSFSANLCRCTGYRPILDMAKTFAVDLEDVMPEATATGVRLSSFKNLNVHALKEPCPFPPELKSGPIRDLSFDNT
;
A
#
# COMPACT_ATOMS: atom_id res chain seq x y z
N MET A 1 -13.56 -0.47 -26.03
CA MET A 1 -13.01 0.34 -24.93
C MET A 1 -12.53 -0.64 -23.87
N VAL A 2 -11.22 -0.78 -23.66
CA VAL A 2 -10.70 -1.68 -22.60
C VAL A 2 -10.81 -0.91 -21.29
N GLN A 3 -11.57 -1.42 -20.33
CA GLN A 3 -11.63 -0.83 -19.00
C GLN A 3 -10.33 -1.15 -18.26
N VAL A 4 -9.68 -0.11 -17.74
CA VAL A 4 -8.46 -0.22 -16.94
C VAL A 4 -8.86 -0.27 -15.46
N VAL A 5 -8.43 -1.31 -14.75
CA VAL A 5 -8.63 -1.42 -13.31
C VAL A 5 -7.69 -0.44 -12.61
N ARG A 6 -8.20 0.31 -11.63
CA ARG A 6 -7.41 1.18 -10.76
C ARG A 6 -7.57 0.75 -9.31
N HIS A 7 -6.47 0.73 -8.58
CA HIS A 7 -6.39 0.46 -7.17
C HIS A 7 -6.29 1.77 -6.39
N THR A 8 -7.12 1.93 -5.36
CA THR A 8 -7.09 3.12 -4.52
C THR A 8 -7.48 2.72 -3.11
N ALA A 9 -6.70 3.16 -2.13
CA ALA A 9 -7.04 3.00 -0.72
C ALA A 9 -8.05 4.07 -0.29
N ALA A 10 -9.02 3.67 0.53
CA ALA A 10 -10.04 4.59 1.06
C ALA A 10 -10.30 4.31 2.53
N THR A 11 -10.62 5.37 3.27
CA THR A 11 -11.01 5.30 4.68
C THR A 11 -12.47 4.89 4.81
N SER A 12 -12.70 3.59 5.07
CA SER A 12 -14.04 3.00 5.09
C SER A 12 -15.00 3.62 6.10
N CYS A 13 -14.50 4.20 7.19
CA CYS A 13 -15.31 4.83 8.23
C CYS A 13 -16.02 6.12 7.79
N ILE A 14 -15.51 6.78 6.75
CA ILE A 14 -16.08 8.03 6.21
C ILE A 14 -16.51 7.92 4.74
N LEU A 15 -16.25 6.77 4.10
CA LEU A 15 -16.71 6.49 2.75
C LEU A 15 -18.18 6.03 2.77
N PRO A 16 -19.13 6.78 2.17
CA PRO A 16 -20.53 6.36 2.14
C PRO A 16 -20.70 5.04 1.37
N LEU A 17 -21.51 4.13 1.88
CA LEU A 17 -21.74 2.81 1.26
C LEU A 17 -22.18 2.93 -0.22
N MET A 18 -22.97 3.96 -0.56
CA MET A 18 -23.42 4.19 -1.93
C MET A 18 -22.27 4.53 -2.90
N ALA A 19 -21.17 5.10 -2.42
CA ALA A 19 -19.98 5.37 -3.23
C ALA A 19 -19.23 4.08 -3.62
N CYS A 20 -19.48 2.98 -2.90
CA CYS A 20 -18.92 1.65 -3.20
C CYS A 20 -19.65 0.92 -4.34
N HIS A 21 -20.77 1.44 -4.83
CA HIS A 21 -21.52 0.79 -5.90
C HIS A 21 -20.67 0.61 -7.18
N GLY A 22 -20.58 -0.63 -7.66
CA GLY A 22 -19.78 -0.97 -8.86
C GLY A 22 -18.27 -1.09 -8.60
N ARG A 23 -17.82 -1.02 -7.34
CA ARG A 23 -16.42 -1.17 -6.96
C ARG A 23 -16.15 -2.55 -6.39
N MET A 24 -14.93 -3.04 -6.62
CA MET A 24 -14.40 -4.20 -5.90
C MET A 24 -13.71 -3.73 -4.63
N ILE A 25 -14.12 -4.28 -3.49
CA ILE A 25 -13.53 -3.97 -2.19
C ILE A 25 -12.58 -5.10 -1.82
N THR A 26 -11.31 -4.76 -1.63
CA THR A 26 -10.30 -5.68 -1.11
C THR A 26 -9.89 -5.20 0.28
N THR A 27 -10.08 -6.06 1.28
CA THR A 27 -9.61 -5.86 2.64
C THR A 27 -8.28 -6.59 2.86
N VAL A 28 -7.70 -6.46 4.05
CA VAL A 28 -6.42 -7.09 4.39
C VAL A 28 -6.43 -8.62 4.21
N GLU A 29 -7.58 -9.25 4.47
CA GLU A 29 -7.80 -10.69 4.32
C GLU A 29 -7.72 -11.13 2.85
N GLY A 30 -8.08 -10.26 1.91
CA GLY A 30 -7.99 -10.52 0.47
C GLY A 30 -6.60 -10.29 -0.11
N LEU A 31 -5.64 -9.84 0.69
CA LEU A 31 -4.28 -9.51 0.26
C LEU A 31 -3.25 -10.58 0.58
N GLU A 32 -3.61 -11.70 1.21
CA GLU A 32 -2.65 -12.69 1.74
C GLU A 32 -1.57 -13.11 0.72
N ASP A 33 -1.97 -13.48 -0.50
CA ASP A 33 -1.05 -13.87 -1.58
C ASP A 33 -0.25 -12.71 -2.18
N THR A 34 -0.78 -11.49 -2.12
CA THR A 34 -0.19 -10.31 -2.79
C THR A 34 0.75 -9.57 -1.86
N ALA A 35 0.38 -9.44 -0.59
CA ALA A 35 1.08 -8.64 0.40
C ALA A 35 2.18 -9.40 1.13
N GLY A 36 2.46 -10.67 0.79
CA GLY A 36 3.55 -11.47 1.39
C GLY A 36 4.87 -10.69 1.53
N PRO A 37 5.39 -10.05 0.46
CA PRO A 37 6.62 -9.27 0.54
C PRO A 37 6.53 -8.02 1.42
N VAL A 38 5.33 -7.47 1.62
CA VAL A 38 5.07 -6.35 2.55
C VAL A 38 5.09 -6.86 3.98
N TYR A 39 4.42 -7.98 4.26
CA TYR A 39 4.42 -8.60 5.59
C TYR A 39 5.82 -9.04 6.04
N ASP A 40 6.62 -9.58 5.14
CA ASP A 40 8.01 -9.96 5.42
C ASP A 40 8.82 -8.76 5.94
N ARG A 41 8.68 -7.60 5.29
CA ARG A 41 9.36 -6.37 5.70
C ARG A 41 8.76 -5.77 6.96
N VAL A 42 7.44 -5.84 7.14
CA VAL A 42 6.77 -5.44 8.39
C VAL A 42 7.35 -6.20 9.57
N ARG A 43 7.54 -7.52 9.42
CA ARG A 43 8.15 -8.38 10.45
C ARG A 43 9.62 -8.05 10.66
N ALA A 44 10.39 -7.93 9.58
CA ALA A 44 11.83 -7.75 9.65
C ALA A 44 12.24 -6.37 10.20
N LEU A 45 11.44 -5.33 9.97
CA LEU A 45 11.74 -3.96 10.37
C LEU A 45 10.91 -3.47 11.56
N HIS A 46 10.22 -4.39 12.27
CA HIS A 46 9.41 -4.05 13.44
C HIS A 46 8.38 -2.93 13.16
N ALA A 47 7.82 -2.92 11.96
CA ALA A 47 6.83 -1.91 11.53
C ALA A 47 5.44 -2.11 12.15
N SER A 48 5.31 -3.05 13.09
CA SER A 48 4.10 -3.29 13.87
C SER A 48 4.43 -3.67 15.31
N GLN A 49 3.54 -3.29 16.23
CA GLN A 49 3.58 -3.68 17.65
C GLN A 49 2.22 -4.24 18.08
N CYS A 50 1.24 -3.37 18.36
CA CYS A 50 -0.10 -3.79 18.76
C CYS A 50 -0.95 -4.36 17.61
N GLY A 51 -0.50 -4.22 16.36
CA GLY A 51 -1.20 -4.71 15.18
C GLY A 51 -2.41 -3.89 14.70
N TYR A 52 -2.97 -2.99 15.52
CA TYR A 52 -4.27 -2.36 15.23
C TYR A 52 -4.29 -1.54 13.92
N CYS A 53 -3.26 -0.71 13.69
CA CYS A 53 -3.14 0.10 12.48
C CYS A 53 -2.55 -0.65 11.27
N THR A 54 -2.01 -1.86 11.49
CA THR A 54 -1.25 -2.59 10.45
C THR A 54 -2.10 -2.96 9.24
N PRO A 55 -3.37 -3.40 9.37
CA PRO A 55 -4.23 -3.66 8.21
C PRO A 55 -4.38 -2.44 7.28
N GLY A 56 -4.65 -1.26 7.86
CA GLY A 56 -4.81 -0.03 7.08
C GLY A 56 -3.52 0.38 6.36
N ILE A 57 -2.39 0.31 7.06
CA ILE A 57 -1.07 0.61 6.50
C ILE A 57 -0.74 -0.33 5.32
N VAL A 58 -0.98 -1.64 5.48
CA VAL A 58 -0.68 -2.64 4.44
C VAL A 58 -1.59 -2.43 3.23
N VAL A 59 -2.90 -2.24 3.43
CA VAL A 59 -3.84 -1.98 2.34
C VAL A 59 -3.47 -0.70 1.58
N SER A 60 -3.14 0.38 2.30
CA SER A 60 -2.72 1.64 1.69
C SER A 60 -1.43 1.51 0.89
N LEU A 61 -0.41 0.84 1.44
CA LEU A 61 0.86 0.63 0.74
C LEU A 61 0.67 -0.22 -0.51
N VAL A 62 -0.02 -1.36 -0.41
CA VAL A 62 -0.25 -2.25 -1.56
C VAL A 62 -1.02 -1.55 -2.67
N ALA A 63 -2.09 -0.82 -2.34
CA ALA A 63 -2.82 -0.04 -3.34
C ALA A 63 -1.94 1.00 -4.03
N TYR A 64 -1.06 1.68 -3.28
CA TYR A 64 -0.12 2.65 -3.83
C TYR A 64 0.93 1.98 -4.74
N LEU A 65 1.52 0.86 -4.34
CA LEU A 65 2.53 0.14 -5.12
C LEU A 65 1.97 -0.47 -6.42
N LEU A 66 0.68 -0.86 -6.45
CA LEU A 66 0.03 -1.36 -7.65
C LEU A 66 -0.16 -0.27 -8.72
N GLU A 67 -0.42 0.97 -8.30
CA GLU A 67 -0.58 2.10 -9.23
C GLU A 67 0.75 2.76 -9.62
N ASN A 68 1.78 2.62 -8.79
CA ASN A 68 3.05 3.34 -8.94
C ASN A 68 4.20 2.35 -9.12
N PRO A 69 4.62 2.04 -10.36
CA PRO A 69 5.65 1.05 -10.64
C PRO A 69 7.07 1.52 -10.26
N ASN A 70 7.29 2.82 -10.09
CA ASN A 70 8.56 3.40 -9.67
C ASN A 70 8.31 4.39 -8.52
N PRO A 71 7.92 3.90 -7.33
CA PRO A 71 7.56 4.78 -6.24
C PRO A 71 8.82 5.44 -5.66
N THR A 72 8.71 6.71 -5.27
CA THR A 72 9.80 7.42 -4.57
C THR A 72 9.60 7.37 -3.07
N CYS A 73 10.66 7.57 -2.30
CA CYS A 73 10.58 7.61 -0.84
C CYS A 73 9.59 8.68 -0.36
N HIS A 74 9.60 9.85 -1.00
CA HIS A 74 8.71 10.96 -0.68
C HIS A 74 7.23 10.61 -0.94
N ASP A 75 6.94 10.00 -2.08
CA ASP A 75 5.55 9.71 -2.44
C ASP A 75 4.96 8.57 -1.59
N ILE A 76 5.80 7.61 -1.21
CA ILE A 76 5.43 6.55 -0.25
C ILE A 76 5.06 7.14 1.10
N GLU A 77 5.80 8.12 1.63
CA GLU A 77 5.45 8.78 2.89
C GLU A 77 4.05 9.40 2.83
N HIS A 78 3.71 10.05 1.72
CA HIS A 78 2.41 10.68 1.53
C HIS A 78 1.25 9.67 1.50
N SER A 79 1.50 8.43 1.06
CA SER A 79 0.50 7.35 1.02
C SER A 79 -0.06 6.96 2.40
N PHE A 80 0.66 7.29 3.49
CA PHE A 80 0.26 6.98 4.87
C PHE A 80 -0.47 8.11 5.59
N SER A 81 -0.76 9.23 4.93
CA SER A 81 -1.44 10.39 5.53
C SER A 81 -2.77 10.04 6.23
N ALA A 82 -3.50 9.03 5.74
CA ALA A 82 -4.75 8.56 6.33
C ALA A 82 -4.58 7.47 7.42
N ASN A 83 -3.35 7.06 7.73
CA ASN A 83 -3.06 5.95 8.66
C ASN A 83 -2.36 6.45 9.92
N LEU A 84 -3.07 6.39 11.05
CA LEU A 84 -2.54 6.77 12.36
C LEU A 84 -1.89 5.60 13.09
N CYS A 85 -0.64 5.76 13.52
CA CYS A 85 0.06 4.78 14.36
C CYS A 85 0.52 5.39 15.68
N ARG A 86 0.09 4.79 16.81
CA ARG A 86 0.49 5.24 18.14
C ARG A 86 1.72 4.52 18.69
N CYS A 87 1.97 3.28 18.29
CA CYS A 87 2.94 2.41 18.94
C CYS A 87 4.35 2.52 18.35
N THR A 88 4.49 2.64 17.02
CA THR A 88 5.79 2.58 16.35
C THR A 88 6.48 3.93 16.22
N GLY A 89 5.75 5.04 16.38
CA GLY A 89 6.28 6.38 16.12
C GLY A 89 6.63 6.61 14.64
N TYR A 90 6.01 5.86 13.72
CA TYR A 90 6.18 5.91 12.26
C TYR A 90 7.53 5.51 11.69
N ARG A 91 8.64 5.77 12.38
CA ARG A 91 9.97 5.53 11.81
C ARG A 91 10.15 4.10 11.27
N PRO A 92 9.77 3.03 12.01
CA PRO A 92 9.82 1.66 11.50
C PRO A 92 8.88 1.40 10.32
N ILE A 93 7.72 2.08 10.25
CA ILE A 93 6.77 1.96 9.13
C ILE A 93 7.34 2.60 7.87
N LEU A 94 7.94 3.79 8.01
CA LEU A 94 8.53 4.50 6.88
C LEU A 94 9.78 3.80 6.37
N ASP A 95 10.66 3.35 7.27
CA ASP A 95 11.85 2.58 6.88
C ASP A 95 11.44 1.30 6.14
N MET A 96 10.38 0.62 6.60
CA MET A 96 9.77 -0.53 5.93
C MET A 96 9.24 -0.19 4.53
N ALA A 97 8.43 0.86 4.42
CA ALA A 97 7.80 1.20 3.17
C ALA A 97 8.81 1.69 2.12
N LYS A 98 9.83 2.45 2.54
CA LYS A 98 10.89 2.96 1.65
C LYS A 98 11.74 1.85 1.04
N THR A 99 11.75 0.64 1.60
CA THR A 99 12.41 -0.50 0.93
C THR A 99 11.79 -0.91 -0.42
N PHE A 100 10.64 -0.33 -0.76
CA PHE A 100 10.00 -0.48 -2.08
C PHE A 100 10.31 0.69 -3.02
N ALA A 101 10.99 1.74 -2.54
CA ALA A 101 11.29 2.92 -3.33
C ALA A 101 12.48 2.72 -4.26
N VAL A 102 12.44 3.35 -5.44
CA VAL A 102 13.54 3.26 -6.43
C VAL A 102 14.73 4.15 -6.08
N ASP A 103 14.51 5.20 -5.28
CA ASP A 103 15.48 6.23 -4.88
C ASP A 103 16.03 6.00 -3.46
N LEU A 104 15.82 4.80 -2.88
CA LEU A 104 16.22 4.50 -1.51
C LEU A 104 17.71 4.75 -1.25
N GLU A 105 18.57 4.35 -2.17
CA GLU A 105 20.03 4.49 -2.03
C GLU A 105 20.47 5.96 -2.01
N ASP A 106 19.76 6.82 -2.74
CA ASP A 106 20.04 8.26 -2.81
C ASP A 106 19.57 8.99 -1.54
N VAL A 107 18.41 8.60 -1.00
CA VAL A 107 17.80 9.23 0.17
C VAL A 107 18.40 8.71 1.48
N MET A 108 18.86 7.45 1.49
CA MET A 108 19.24 6.74 2.71
C MET A 108 20.50 5.84 2.53
N PRO A 109 21.68 6.40 2.21
CA PRO A 109 22.88 5.64 1.85
C PRO A 109 23.47 4.76 2.97
N GLU A 110 23.21 5.09 4.25
CA GLU A 110 23.69 4.32 5.42
C GLU A 110 22.56 3.81 6.32
N ALA A 111 21.32 3.75 5.80
CA ALA A 111 20.21 3.43 6.67
C ALA A 111 20.23 1.97 7.16
N THR A 112 20.57 1.86 8.43
CA THR A 112 20.43 0.65 9.23
C THR A 112 19.17 0.83 10.07
N ALA A 113 18.02 0.44 9.55
CA ALA A 113 16.80 0.45 10.34
C ALA A 113 16.89 -0.73 11.34
N THR A 114 17.00 -0.41 12.63
CA THR A 114 16.89 -1.39 13.71
C THR A 114 17.90 -2.55 13.62
N GLY A 115 19.14 -2.26 13.20
CA GLY A 115 20.20 -3.27 13.05
C GLY A 115 20.08 -4.16 11.80
N VAL A 116 19.03 -3.99 10.99
CA VAL A 116 18.89 -4.65 9.69
C VAL A 116 19.42 -3.71 8.62
N ARG A 117 20.41 -4.18 7.86
CA ARG A 117 20.92 -3.44 6.70
C ARG A 117 19.81 -3.43 5.64
N LEU A 118 19.28 -2.26 5.27
CA LEU A 118 18.21 -2.17 4.27
C LEU A 118 18.62 -2.76 2.92
N SER A 119 19.92 -2.74 2.60
CA SER A 119 20.51 -3.45 1.44
C SER A 119 20.37 -4.97 1.47
N SER A 120 19.91 -5.56 2.59
CA SER A 120 19.58 -6.98 2.69
C SER A 120 18.25 -7.31 2.00
N PHE A 121 17.35 -6.33 1.86
CA PHE A 121 16.13 -6.51 1.09
C PHE A 121 16.49 -6.31 -0.38
N LYS A 122 16.41 -7.38 -1.17
CA LYS A 122 16.47 -7.24 -2.64
C LYS A 122 15.37 -6.26 -3.06
N ASN A 123 15.69 -5.35 -3.98
CA ASN A 123 14.70 -4.52 -4.67
C ASN A 123 13.63 -5.46 -5.21
N LEU A 124 12.50 -5.54 -4.51
CA LEU A 124 11.38 -6.30 -5.01
C LEU A 124 10.82 -5.41 -6.09
N ASN A 125 10.93 -5.87 -7.33
CA ASN A 125 10.28 -5.18 -8.43
C ASN A 125 8.78 -5.16 -8.08
N VAL A 126 8.19 -3.98 -7.86
CA VAL A 126 6.77 -3.84 -7.47
C VAL A 126 5.83 -4.51 -8.48
N HIS A 127 6.31 -4.72 -9.72
CA HIS A 127 5.71 -5.59 -10.74
C HIS A 127 5.55 -7.07 -10.34
N ALA A 128 6.13 -7.51 -9.23
CA ALA A 128 5.96 -8.86 -8.67
C ALA A 128 4.74 -8.96 -7.74
N LEU A 129 4.12 -7.85 -7.33
CA LEU A 129 2.83 -7.89 -6.64
C LEU A 129 1.79 -8.40 -7.65
N LYS A 130 1.32 -9.64 -7.43
CA LYS A 130 0.23 -10.20 -8.22
C LYS A 130 -1.02 -9.31 -8.05
N GLU A 131 -1.83 -9.16 -9.09
CA GLU A 131 -3.11 -8.44 -8.93
C GLU A 131 -3.92 -9.08 -7.79
N PRO A 132 -4.31 -8.29 -6.76
CA PRO A 132 -5.02 -8.82 -5.62
C PRO A 132 -6.48 -9.07 -5.99
N CYS A 133 -6.84 -10.35 -6.04
CA CYS A 133 -8.18 -10.87 -6.38
C CYS A 133 -8.70 -10.35 -7.75
N PRO A 134 -8.94 -11.23 -8.74
CA PRO A 134 -9.32 -10.80 -10.07
C PRO A 134 -10.66 -10.04 -10.07
N PHE A 135 -10.69 -8.89 -10.75
CA PHE A 135 -11.90 -8.07 -10.81
C PHE A 135 -13.03 -8.85 -11.49
N PRO A 136 -14.21 -8.98 -10.85
CA PRO A 136 -15.29 -9.81 -11.36
C PRO A 136 -15.79 -9.27 -12.71
N PRO A 137 -15.95 -10.13 -13.73
CA PRO A 137 -16.28 -9.70 -15.09
C PRO A 137 -17.62 -8.95 -15.17
N GLU A 138 -18.56 -9.25 -14.28
CA GLU A 138 -19.89 -8.63 -14.22
C GLU A 138 -19.82 -7.13 -13.88
N LEU A 139 -18.78 -6.70 -13.16
CA LEU A 139 -18.57 -5.30 -12.80
C LEU A 139 -17.78 -4.53 -13.89
N LYS A 140 -17.15 -5.23 -14.85
CA LYS A 140 -16.36 -4.62 -15.95
C LYS A 140 -17.20 -4.05 -17.10
N SER A 141 -18.52 -4.14 -17.01
CA SER A 141 -19.44 -3.58 -18.01
C SER A 141 -20.23 -2.38 -17.50
N GLY A 142 -20.03 -1.98 -16.24
CA GLY A 142 -20.73 -0.84 -15.63
C GLY A 142 -20.24 0.52 -16.17
N PRO A 143 -21.07 1.58 -16.07
CA PRO A 143 -20.65 2.93 -16.42
C PRO A 143 -19.47 3.39 -15.56
N ILE A 144 -18.44 3.98 -16.19
CA ILE A 144 -17.26 4.54 -15.50
C ILE A 144 -17.75 5.71 -14.64
N ARG A 145 -17.71 5.53 -13.31
CA ARG A 145 -17.90 6.63 -12.36
C ARG A 145 -16.53 7.10 -11.91
N ASP A 146 -16.03 8.14 -12.57
CA ASP A 146 -14.86 8.86 -12.09
C ASP A 146 -15.26 9.55 -10.78
N LEU A 147 -14.68 9.09 -9.69
CA LEU A 147 -14.73 9.80 -8.41
C LEU A 147 -13.38 10.51 -8.33
N SER A 148 -13.28 11.67 -8.99
CA SER A 148 -12.40 12.70 -8.48
C SER A 148 -12.89 12.98 -7.06
N PHE A 149 -12.18 12.42 -6.08
CA PHE A 149 -12.41 12.68 -4.67
C PHE A 149 -11.96 14.12 -4.41
N ASP A 150 -12.80 15.08 -4.81
CA ASP A 150 -12.69 16.45 -4.37
C ASP A 150 -13.04 16.46 -2.87
N ASN A 151 -12.00 16.37 -2.05
CA ASN A 151 -12.04 16.34 -0.60
C ASN A 151 -12.45 17.73 -0.03
N THR A 152 -13.65 18.19 -0.35
CA THR A 152 -14.31 19.28 0.40
C THR A 152 -14.93 18.73 1.68
#